data_AF-A0A7Y5Y5X9-F1
#
_entry.id   AF-A0A7Y5Y5X9-F1
#
_cell.length_a   1.000
_cell.length_b   1.000
_cell.length_c   1.000
_cell.angle_alpha   90.00
_cell.angle_beta   90.00
_cell.angle_gamma   90.00
#
_symmetry.space_group_name_H-M   'P 1'
#
loop_
_entity.id
_entity.type
_entity.pdbx_description
1 polymer ?
#
loop_
_entity_poly.entity_id
_entity_poly.type
_entity_poly.pdbx_seq_one_letter_code
_entity_poly.pdbx_strand_id
1 'polypeptide(L)'
;MYRKRKTQSWLSEETPPAERTEAWQAALRRSYRHWTLTKPLAPGFRAHLVRHEFSEIVLINTICDPCEGERDYQTLKRDDELYIGIQLAESGAERFHSTDQRLEVGAGDLIVWSTANATRFEVTATLHKVTLMLPWRLLRERFPEHKEPPAVGLRDGRRGIGYLLVNQMRAMASEILHLDPHVVGAASRSLLELVNALLHQDTRAALDNASVKLQLIQEYILRHLHDEALNPGAIAAAHQISVRHLHSLFQHEDVAVSRFILQRRLEACRKMLCDPAFNHLHISEIAYSKGFSSISHFCRVFKATFGQTPNEVRRLVASRMTRR
;
A
#
# COMPACT_ATOMS: atom_id res chain seq x y z
N MET A 1 20.11 10.06 -29.14
CA MET A 1 20.63 11.38 -28.73
C MET A 1 20.94 11.33 -27.23
N TYR A 2 22.21 11.32 -26.83
CA TYR A 2 22.60 11.34 -25.42
C TYR A 2 22.27 12.73 -24.84
N ARG A 3 21.34 12.83 -23.87
CA ARG A 3 21.21 14.05 -23.05
C ARG A 3 22.50 14.19 -22.24
N LYS A 4 23.21 15.32 -22.39
CA LYS A 4 24.39 15.65 -21.57
C LYS A 4 24.04 15.55 -20.08
N ARG A 5 24.93 14.96 -19.27
CA ARG A 5 24.84 14.98 -17.80
C ARG A 5 24.78 16.44 -17.34
N LYS A 6 23.77 16.79 -16.56
CA LYS A 6 23.64 18.11 -15.94
C LYS A 6 23.79 17.96 -14.45
N THR A 7 24.90 18.48 -13.93
CA THR A 7 25.15 18.61 -12.49
C THR A 7 24.75 20.01 -12.06
N GLN A 8 24.02 20.11 -10.96
CA GLN A 8 23.66 21.37 -10.32
C GLN A 8 23.91 21.24 -8.82
N SER A 9 24.54 22.24 -8.22
CA SER A 9 24.78 22.31 -6.78
C SER A 9 24.10 23.55 -6.22
N TRP A 10 23.71 23.50 -4.96
CA TRP A 10 23.29 24.65 -4.17
C TRP A 10 23.80 24.48 -2.74
N LEU A 11 24.43 25.52 -2.21
CA LEU A 11 24.98 25.57 -0.86
C LEU A 11 24.40 26.77 -0.10
N SER A 12 23.90 26.55 1.11
CA SER A 12 23.27 27.60 1.92
C SER A 12 24.21 28.76 2.26
N GLU A 13 25.51 28.49 2.35
CA GLU A 13 26.55 29.49 2.68
C GLU A 13 26.76 30.50 1.56
N GLU A 14 26.44 30.14 0.32
CA GLU A 14 26.49 31.03 -0.85
C GLU A 14 25.27 31.96 -0.94
N THR A 15 24.28 31.79 -0.06
CA THR A 15 23.05 32.59 -0.02
C THR A 15 22.99 33.46 1.23
N PRO A 16 22.71 34.78 1.11
CA PRO A 16 22.51 35.66 2.26
C PRO A 16 21.45 35.13 3.23
N PRO A 17 21.62 35.23 4.56
CA PRO A 17 20.69 34.68 5.54
C PRO A 17 19.21 35.05 5.33
N ALA A 18 18.93 36.28 4.90
CA ALA A 18 17.58 36.78 4.65
C ALA A 18 16.85 36.05 3.49
N GLU A 19 17.60 35.53 2.51
CA GLU A 19 17.05 34.90 1.31
C GLU A 19 17.08 33.36 1.37
N ARG A 20 17.72 32.78 2.40
CA ARG A 20 17.95 31.33 2.50
C ARG A 20 16.67 30.50 2.46
N THR A 21 15.59 30.97 3.08
CA THR A 21 14.31 30.26 3.08
C THR A 21 13.76 30.12 1.66
N GLU A 22 13.75 31.22 0.89
CA GLU A 22 13.26 31.22 -0.48
C GLU A 22 14.17 30.41 -1.41
N ALA A 23 15.48 30.61 -1.29
CA ALA A 23 16.47 29.87 -2.08
C ALA A 23 16.42 28.35 -1.83
N TRP A 24 16.26 27.93 -0.57
CA TRP A 24 16.11 26.52 -0.23
C TRP A 24 14.81 25.94 -0.78
N GLN A 25 13.69 26.65 -0.64
CA GLN A 25 12.42 26.23 -1.24
C GLN A 25 12.54 26.09 -2.76
N ALA A 26 13.22 27.01 -3.45
CA ALA A 26 13.48 26.91 -4.88
C ALA A 26 14.36 25.70 -5.22
N ALA A 27 15.39 25.41 -4.43
CA ALA A 27 16.24 24.23 -4.59
C ALA A 27 15.46 22.93 -4.39
N LEU A 28 14.58 22.86 -3.39
CA LEU A 28 13.68 21.73 -3.14
C LEU A 28 12.70 21.54 -4.31
N ARG A 29 12.02 22.60 -4.76
CA ARG A 29 11.07 22.55 -5.89
C ARG A 29 11.73 22.05 -7.18
N ARG A 30 12.94 22.53 -7.48
CA ARG A 30 13.71 22.11 -8.67
C ARG A 30 14.11 20.64 -8.60
N SER A 31 14.52 20.16 -7.43
CA SER A 31 15.14 18.84 -7.28
C SER A 31 14.12 17.75 -7.00
N TYR A 32 13.16 18.00 -6.12
CA TYR A 32 12.19 17.03 -5.60
C TYR A 32 10.75 17.28 -6.08
N ARG A 33 10.55 18.20 -7.04
CA ARG A 33 9.24 18.73 -7.44
C ARG A 33 8.58 19.49 -6.29
N HIS A 34 7.35 19.97 -6.51
CA HIS A 34 6.59 20.87 -5.64
C HIS A 34 6.67 20.51 -4.13
N TRP A 35 7.55 21.20 -3.42
CA TRP A 35 7.56 21.30 -1.96
C TRP A 35 7.45 22.78 -1.59
N THR A 36 6.73 23.04 -0.51
CA THR A 36 6.61 24.37 0.10
C THR A 36 7.02 24.25 1.55
N LEU A 37 7.93 25.12 2.00
CA LEU A 37 8.31 25.15 3.41
C LEU A 37 7.16 25.69 4.23
N THR A 38 6.84 25.03 5.34
CA THR A 38 5.74 25.43 6.23
C THR A 38 6.17 26.46 7.27
N LYS A 39 7.49 26.65 7.46
CA LYS A 39 8.09 27.62 8.38
C LYS A 39 9.36 28.23 7.77
N PRO A 40 9.71 29.48 8.15
CA PRO A 40 11.03 30.03 7.86
C PRO A 40 12.15 29.18 8.43
N LEU A 41 13.29 29.15 7.75
CA LEU A 41 14.48 28.45 8.22
C LEU A 41 15.10 29.17 9.42
N ALA A 42 15.78 28.42 10.29
CA ALA A 42 16.56 29.01 11.37
C ALA A 42 17.69 29.90 10.80
N PRO A 43 18.09 31.00 11.48
CA PRO A 43 19.15 31.89 10.99
C PRO A 43 20.47 31.20 10.66
N GLY A 44 20.81 30.15 11.43
CA GLY A 44 22.03 29.35 11.26
C GLY A 44 21.89 28.14 10.33
N PHE A 45 20.76 27.98 9.63
CA PHE A 45 20.48 26.81 8.80
C PHE A 45 21.58 26.54 7.78
N ARG A 46 22.07 25.29 7.76
CA ARG A 46 23.03 24.79 6.79
C ARG A 46 22.42 23.70 5.93
N ALA A 47 22.68 23.78 4.64
CA ALA A 47 22.34 22.73 3.71
C ALA A 47 23.22 22.76 2.46
N HIS A 48 23.47 21.57 1.92
CA HIS A 48 24.13 21.36 0.65
C HIS A 48 23.30 20.37 -0.16
N LEU A 49 22.92 20.75 -1.37
CA LEU A 49 22.18 19.89 -2.30
C LEU A 49 22.93 19.79 -3.62
N VAL A 50 23.20 18.56 -4.05
CA VAL A 50 23.79 18.28 -5.37
C VAL A 50 22.85 17.36 -6.14
N ARG A 51 22.52 17.75 -7.37
CA ARG A 51 21.64 17.02 -8.28
C ARG A 51 22.40 16.61 -9.53
N HIS A 52 22.28 15.34 -9.90
CA HIS A 52 22.80 14.78 -11.15
C HIS A 52 21.68 14.13 -11.96
N GLU A 53 21.57 14.51 -13.23
CA GLU A 53 20.60 13.91 -14.16
C GLU A 53 21.29 12.95 -15.14
N PHE A 54 20.72 11.74 -15.29
CA PHE A 54 21.21 10.70 -16.18
C PHE A 54 20.06 9.77 -16.61
N SER A 55 19.95 9.47 -17.91
CA SER A 55 18.91 8.56 -18.44
C SER A 55 17.49 8.84 -17.89
N GLU A 56 17.09 10.12 -17.80
CA GLU A 56 15.81 10.60 -17.23
C GLU A 56 15.63 10.40 -15.71
N ILE A 57 16.58 9.73 -15.06
CA ILE A 57 16.68 9.58 -13.61
C ILE A 57 17.45 10.77 -13.04
N VAL A 58 17.07 11.17 -11.84
CA VAL A 58 17.80 12.17 -11.07
C VAL A 58 18.31 11.54 -9.80
N LEU A 59 19.59 11.71 -9.51
CA LEU A 59 20.19 11.38 -8.22
C LEU A 59 20.49 12.69 -7.48
N ILE A 60 20.05 12.76 -6.23
CA ILE A 60 20.14 13.96 -5.41
C ILE A 60 20.80 13.59 -4.10
N ASN A 61 21.96 14.18 -3.84
CA ASN A 61 22.60 14.14 -2.53
C ASN A 61 22.18 15.39 -1.78
N THR A 62 21.79 15.25 -0.52
CA THR A 62 21.38 16.39 0.31
C THR A 62 21.86 16.20 1.73
N ILE A 63 22.53 17.22 2.25
CA ILE A 63 22.73 17.43 3.67
C ILE A 63 21.91 18.65 4.05
N CYS A 64 21.06 18.56 5.07
CA CYS A 64 20.32 19.72 5.56
C CYS A 64 20.02 19.64 7.04
N ASP A 65 20.05 20.79 7.70
CA ASP A 65 19.58 20.98 9.06
C ASP A 65 18.05 20.82 9.18
N PRO A 66 17.50 20.77 10.40
CA PRO A 66 16.07 20.69 10.63
C PRO A 66 15.26 21.74 9.86
N CYS A 67 14.28 21.27 9.11
CA CYS A 67 13.29 22.08 8.39
C CYS A 67 12.06 21.24 8.10
N GLU A 68 10.94 21.89 7.78
CA GLU A 68 9.69 21.20 7.48
C GLU A 68 9.02 21.82 6.24
N GLY A 69 8.28 20.98 5.54
CA GLY A 69 7.56 21.39 4.36
C GLY A 69 6.51 20.39 3.93
N GLU A 70 5.65 20.83 3.03
CA GLU A 70 4.52 20.05 2.54
C GLU A 70 4.41 20.11 1.03
N ARG A 71 3.81 19.05 0.50
CA ARG A 71 3.36 18.95 -0.87
C ARG A 71 1.85 18.77 -0.82
N ASP A 72 1.15 19.76 -1.33
CA ASP A 72 -0.29 19.64 -1.57
C ASP A 72 -0.52 19.03 -2.96
N TYR A 73 -1.49 18.11 -3.03
CA TYR A 73 -1.97 17.51 -4.26
C TYR A 73 -2.70 18.53 -5.15
N GLN A 74 -3.35 19.55 -4.55
CA GLN A 74 -4.13 20.54 -5.31
C GLN A 74 -3.30 21.42 -6.23
N THR A 75 -1.98 21.51 -6.01
CA THR A 75 -1.08 22.33 -6.82
C THR A 75 -0.57 21.61 -8.08
N LEU A 76 -0.81 20.30 -8.22
CA LEU A 76 -0.43 19.55 -9.41
C LEU A 76 -1.51 19.70 -10.48
N LYS A 77 -1.11 20.20 -11.64
CA LYS A 77 -2.02 20.26 -12.79
C LYS A 77 -2.27 18.83 -13.28
N ARG A 78 -3.46 18.61 -13.85
CA ARG A 78 -3.91 17.30 -14.37
C ARG A 78 -2.94 16.68 -15.40
N ASP A 79 -2.08 17.51 -16.00
CA ASP A 79 -1.09 17.13 -17.03
C ASP A 79 0.37 17.09 -16.51
N ASP A 80 0.61 17.32 -15.22
CA ASP A 80 1.98 17.27 -14.68
C ASP A 80 2.49 15.82 -14.67
N GLU A 81 3.70 15.62 -15.20
CA GLU A 81 4.38 14.31 -15.12
C GLU A 81 4.63 13.95 -13.66
N LEU A 82 4.11 12.79 -13.23
CA LEU A 82 4.29 12.28 -11.88
C LEU A 82 5.70 11.72 -11.69
N TYR A 83 6.23 11.84 -10.46
CA TYR A 83 7.53 11.30 -10.08
C TYR A 83 7.42 10.39 -8.86
N ILE A 84 8.29 9.40 -8.80
CA ILE A 84 8.60 8.61 -7.60
C ILE A 84 9.91 9.13 -7.01
N GLY A 85 9.93 9.34 -5.70
CA GLY A 85 11.14 9.53 -4.92
C GLY A 85 11.46 8.27 -4.12
N ILE A 86 12.71 7.80 -4.22
CA ILE A 86 13.26 6.73 -3.39
C ILE A 86 14.45 7.29 -2.65
N GLN A 87 14.28 7.50 -1.35
CA GLN A 87 15.20 8.25 -0.52
C GLN A 87 15.82 7.34 0.53
N LEU A 88 17.14 7.31 0.56
CA LEU A 88 17.94 6.69 1.59
C LEU A 88 18.37 7.77 2.59
N ALA A 89 18.09 7.56 3.87
CA ALA A 89 18.71 8.33 4.94
C ALA A 89 20.06 7.71 5.31
N GLU A 90 21.16 8.41 5.07
CA GLU A 90 22.52 7.99 5.44
C GLU A 90 22.78 8.21 6.93
N SER A 91 22.34 9.35 7.44
CA SER A 91 22.43 9.73 8.86
C SER A 91 21.38 10.78 9.19
N GLY A 92 21.11 10.98 10.48
CA GLY A 92 20.09 11.92 10.94
C GLY A 92 18.70 11.27 11.02
N ALA A 93 17.67 12.12 11.07
CA ALA A 93 16.30 11.68 11.22
C ALA A 93 15.34 12.63 10.52
N GLU A 94 14.29 12.07 9.92
CA GLU A 94 13.19 12.82 9.33
C GLU A 94 11.88 12.05 9.53
N ARG A 95 10.77 12.76 9.41
CA ARG A 95 9.42 12.23 9.50
C ARG A 95 8.65 12.53 8.25
N PHE A 96 7.80 11.60 7.86
CA PHE A 96 6.81 11.79 6.82
C PHE A 96 5.41 11.63 7.40
N HIS A 97 4.54 12.56 7.06
CA HIS A 97 3.12 12.51 7.37
C HIS A 97 2.34 12.37 6.07
N SER A 98 1.61 11.27 5.96
CA SER A 98 0.62 10.99 4.93
C SER A 98 -0.77 11.02 5.56
N THR A 99 -1.81 11.03 4.73
CA THR A 99 -3.21 11.05 5.18
C THR A 99 -3.51 9.95 6.21
N ASP A 100 -2.89 8.77 6.07
CA ASP A 100 -3.19 7.61 6.90
C ASP A 100 -2.06 7.20 7.84
N GLN A 101 -0.87 7.81 7.73
CA GLN A 101 0.35 7.29 8.39
C GLN A 101 1.35 8.39 8.79
N ARG A 102 2.02 8.16 9.93
CA ARG A 102 3.24 8.86 10.33
C ARG A 102 4.40 7.88 10.30
N LEU A 103 5.44 8.20 9.53
CA LEU A 103 6.61 7.36 9.33
C LEU A 103 7.84 8.09 9.88
N GLU A 104 8.55 7.46 10.80
CA GLU A 104 9.86 7.90 11.27
C GLU A 104 10.92 7.24 10.37
N VAL A 105 11.85 8.03 9.83
CA VAL A 105 12.91 7.57 8.93
C VAL A 105 14.25 7.87 9.58
N GLY A 106 15.08 6.84 9.75
CA GLY A 106 16.41 6.94 10.32
C GLY A 106 17.50 6.36 9.41
N ALA A 107 18.75 6.45 9.89
CA ALA A 107 19.93 6.01 9.16
C ALA A 107 19.82 4.54 8.67
N GLY A 108 19.88 4.33 7.36
CA GLY A 108 19.77 3.03 6.69
C GLY A 108 18.35 2.67 6.23
N ASP A 109 17.35 3.49 6.54
CA ASP A 109 16.00 3.28 6.02
C ASP A 109 15.87 3.85 4.61
N LEU A 110 15.03 3.18 3.81
CA LEU A 110 14.54 3.68 2.54
C LEU A 110 13.12 4.17 2.73
N ILE A 111 12.80 5.35 2.21
CA ILE A 111 11.43 5.80 2.06
C ILE A 111 11.09 5.98 0.59
N VAL A 112 10.00 5.34 0.18
CA VAL A 112 9.39 5.52 -1.13
C VAL A 112 8.25 6.52 -0.99
N TRP A 113 8.13 7.44 -1.92
CA TRP A 113 7.00 8.36 -2.02
C TRP A 113 6.74 8.72 -3.48
N SER A 114 5.56 9.24 -3.79
CA SER A 114 5.24 9.74 -5.12
C SER A 114 4.65 11.14 -5.05
N THR A 115 4.79 11.90 -6.13
CA THR A 115 4.17 13.23 -6.23
C THR A 115 2.65 13.14 -6.32
N ALA A 116 2.08 11.96 -6.57
CA ALA A 116 0.63 11.75 -6.62
C ALA A 116 -0.06 11.86 -5.25
N ASN A 117 0.69 11.91 -4.15
CA ASN A 117 0.14 11.94 -2.81
C ASN A 117 0.49 13.27 -2.11
N ALA A 118 -0.50 13.85 -1.42
CA ALA A 118 -0.23 14.90 -0.47
C ALA A 118 0.64 14.33 0.66
N THR A 119 1.68 15.07 1.05
CA THR A 119 2.64 14.57 2.04
C THR A 119 3.31 15.75 2.72
N ARG A 120 3.58 15.65 4.02
CA ARG A 120 4.43 16.58 4.77
C ARG A 120 5.69 15.86 5.21
N PHE A 121 6.82 16.54 5.15
CA PHE A 121 8.06 16.09 5.76
C PHE A 121 8.49 17.01 6.90
N GLU A 122 9.24 16.45 7.83
CA GLU A 122 9.90 17.19 8.90
C GLU A 122 11.28 16.57 9.13
N VAL A 123 12.34 17.33 8.88
CA VAL A 123 13.71 16.96 9.24
C VAL A 123 13.92 17.35 10.69
N THR A 124 14.29 16.39 11.53
CA THR A 124 14.27 16.53 13.01
C THR A 124 15.67 16.57 13.61
N ALA A 125 16.64 16.04 12.89
CA ALA A 125 18.08 16.17 13.13
C ALA A 125 18.78 16.36 11.78
N THR A 126 19.98 16.96 11.77
CA THR A 126 20.75 17.17 10.53
C THR A 126 20.81 15.89 9.72
N LEU A 127 20.21 15.92 8.54
CA LEU A 127 19.93 14.76 7.72
C LEU A 127 20.92 14.74 6.57
N HIS A 128 21.55 13.58 6.37
CA HIS A 128 22.28 13.26 5.15
C HIS A 128 21.46 12.22 4.39
N LYS A 129 21.13 12.51 3.13
CA LYS A 129 20.30 11.63 2.32
C LYS A 129 20.72 11.59 0.86
N VAL A 130 20.41 10.45 0.24
CA VAL A 130 20.57 10.20 -1.20
C VAL A 130 19.19 9.84 -1.75
N THR A 131 18.72 10.55 -2.77
CA THR A 131 17.39 10.34 -3.35
C THR A 131 17.47 10.09 -4.84
N LEU A 132 16.78 9.04 -5.30
CA LEU A 132 16.44 8.86 -6.70
C LEU A 132 15.09 9.47 -6.99
N MET A 133 15.02 10.36 -7.98
CA MET A 133 13.78 10.80 -8.57
C MET A 133 13.62 10.18 -9.95
N LEU A 134 12.49 9.51 -10.15
CA LEU A 134 12.16 8.77 -11.36
C LEU A 134 10.83 9.29 -11.92
N PRO A 135 10.72 9.63 -13.20
CA PRO A 135 9.43 9.83 -13.82
C PRO A 135 8.59 8.56 -13.70
N TRP A 136 7.35 8.67 -13.24
CA TRP A 136 6.44 7.52 -13.09
C TRP A 136 6.27 6.76 -14.41
N ARG A 137 6.21 7.51 -15.51
CA ARG A 137 6.13 6.98 -16.87
C ARG A 137 7.26 5.98 -17.17
N LEU A 138 8.48 6.27 -16.73
CA LEU A 138 9.65 5.40 -16.97
C LEU A 138 9.48 4.01 -16.33
N LEU A 139 8.90 3.95 -15.13
CA LEU A 139 8.62 2.68 -14.47
C LEU A 139 7.46 1.95 -15.16
N ARG A 140 6.34 2.64 -15.41
CA ARG A 140 5.14 2.04 -16.01
C ARG A 140 5.35 1.53 -17.44
N GLU A 141 6.13 2.23 -18.27
CA GLU A 141 6.45 1.81 -19.64
C GLU A 141 7.26 0.51 -19.67
N ARG A 142 8.13 0.31 -18.67
CA ARG A 142 8.98 -0.87 -18.58
C ARG A 142 8.33 -2.02 -17.82
N PHE A 143 7.52 -1.69 -16.83
CA PHE A 143 6.87 -2.61 -15.90
C PHE A 143 5.35 -2.30 -15.87
N PRO A 144 4.58 -2.77 -16.87
CA PRO A 144 3.16 -2.41 -17.04
C PRO A 144 2.25 -2.89 -15.92
N GLU A 145 2.71 -3.80 -15.06
CA GLU A 145 2.00 -4.28 -13.88
C GLU A 145 1.75 -3.17 -12.83
N HIS A 146 2.59 -2.12 -12.85
CA HIS A 146 2.46 -0.92 -12.05
C HIS A 146 1.37 0.02 -12.61
N LYS A 147 0.12 -0.17 -12.16
CA LYS A 147 -1.03 0.63 -12.62
C LYS A 147 -1.09 2.02 -11.99
N GLU A 148 -0.66 2.15 -10.74
CA GLU A 148 -0.73 3.38 -9.94
C GLU A 148 0.62 3.67 -9.28
N PRO A 149 0.99 4.95 -9.11
CA PRO A 149 2.21 5.31 -8.39
C PRO A 149 2.22 4.72 -6.98
N PRO A 150 3.40 4.33 -6.46
CA PRO A 150 3.49 3.79 -5.11
C PRO A 150 3.01 4.80 -4.07
N ALA A 151 2.31 4.28 -3.05
CA ALA A 151 2.02 5.01 -1.84
C ALA A 151 3.32 5.30 -1.07
N VAL A 152 3.27 6.32 -0.22
CA VAL A 152 4.40 6.61 0.68
C VAL A 152 4.58 5.47 1.69
N GLY A 153 5.83 5.05 1.91
CA GLY A 153 6.09 3.94 2.82
C GLY A 153 7.58 3.69 3.09
N LEU A 154 7.84 3.12 4.28
CA LEU A 154 9.17 2.73 4.73
C LEU A 154 9.56 1.36 4.19
N ARG A 155 10.84 1.19 3.83
CA ARG A 155 11.45 -0.08 3.43
C ARG A 155 12.76 -0.26 4.19
N ASP A 156 13.07 -1.50 4.55
CA ASP A 156 14.34 -1.80 5.21
C ASP A 156 15.48 -1.80 4.18
N GLY A 157 16.32 -0.75 4.21
CA GLY A 157 17.50 -0.64 3.37
C GLY A 157 18.68 -1.49 3.84
N ARG A 158 18.56 -2.23 4.96
CA ARG A 158 19.68 -2.98 5.56
C ARG A 158 19.69 -4.46 5.18
N ARG A 159 18.64 -4.97 4.55
CA ARG A 159 18.50 -6.39 4.18
C ARG A 159 17.87 -6.58 2.80
N GLY A 160 18.03 -7.79 2.25
CA GLY A 160 17.36 -8.22 1.02
C GLY A 160 17.55 -7.27 -0.16
N ILE A 161 16.47 -7.01 -0.90
CA ILE A 161 16.50 -6.12 -2.08
C ILE A 161 16.79 -4.66 -1.71
N GLY A 162 16.36 -4.20 -0.53
CA GLY A 162 16.63 -2.86 -0.03
C GLY A 162 18.13 -2.62 0.13
N TYR A 163 18.86 -3.59 0.69
CA TYR A 163 20.32 -3.55 0.80
C TYR A 163 21.02 -3.46 -0.56
N LEU A 164 20.56 -4.24 -1.54
CA LEU A 164 21.11 -4.18 -2.91
C LEU A 164 20.88 -2.80 -3.54
N LEU A 165 19.67 -2.25 -3.41
CA LEU A 165 19.35 -0.93 -3.93
C LEU A 165 20.16 0.17 -3.25
N VAL A 166 20.27 0.14 -1.91
CA VAL A 166 21.07 1.09 -1.13
C VAL A 166 22.52 1.11 -1.60
N ASN A 167 23.15 -0.05 -1.75
CA ASN A 167 24.54 -0.12 -2.23
C ASN A 167 24.68 0.37 -3.66
N GLN A 168 23.72 0.04 -4.54
CA GLN A 168 23.74 0.54 -5.91
C GLN A 168 23.57 2.07 -5.96
N MET A 169 22.68 2.64 -5.14
CA MET A 169 22.47 4.08 -5.02
C MET A 169 23.74 4.79 -4.55
N ARG A 170 24.40 4.28 -3.51
CA ARG A 170 25.68 4.82 -3.00
C ARG A 170 26.77 4.76 -4.05
N ALA A 171 26.98 3.59 -4.67
CA ALA A 171 27.98 3.43 -5.72
C ALA A 171 27.72 4.39 -6.89
N MET A 172 26.46 4.56 -7.30
CA MET A 172 26.11 5.54 -8.32
C MET A 172 26.38 6.96 -7.84
N ALA A 173 26.04 7.33 -6.61
CA ALA A 173 26.28 8.66 -6.07
C ALA A 173 27.76 9.04 -6.05
N SER A 174 28.63 8.08 -5.75
CA SER A 174 30.09 8.27 -5.77
C SER A 174 30.66 8.35 -7.19
N GLU A 175 30.14 7.54 -8.13
CA GLU A 175 30.78 7.35 -9.43
C GLU A 175 30.08 8.07 -10.60
N ILE A 176 28.91 8.69 -10.42
CA ILE A 176 28.11 9.21 -11.54
C ILE A 176 28.84 10.22 -12.43
N LEU A 177 29.80 10.96 -11.88
CA LEU A 177 30.62 11.91 -12.62
C LEU A 177 31.74 11.22 -13.42
N HIS A 178 32.25 10.08 -12.95
CA HIS A 178 33.38 9.35 -13.52
C HIS A 178 32.96 8.19 -14.44
N LEU A 179 31.71 7.71 -14.33
CA LEU A 179 31.20 6.61 -15.15
C LEU A 179 31.33 6.92 -16.64
N ASP A 180 31.67 5.91 -17.43
CA ASP A 180 31.61 5.99 -18.89
C ASP A 180 30.15 6.26 -19.33
N PRO A 181 29.89 7.29 -20.16
CA PRO A 181 28.58 7.51 -20.76
C PRO A 181 27.93 6.24 -21.30
N HIS A 182 28.66 5.36 -21.99
CA HIS A 182 28.16 4.11 -22.58
C HIS A 182 27.67 3.10 -21.53
N VAL A 183 28.22 3.12 -20.32
CA VAL A 183 27.84 2.21 -19.23
C VAL A 183 26.64 2.73 -18.43
N VAL A 184 26.43 4.05 -18.38
CA VAL A 184 25.33 4.67 -17.60
C VAL A 184 23.97 4.09 -17.96
N GLY A 185 23.70 3.83 -19.24
CA GLY A 185 22.44 3.21 -19.65
C GLY A 185 22.23 1.84 -18.99
N ALA A 186 23.26 0.99 -18.94
CA ALA A 186 23.18 -0.31 -18.29
C ALA A 186 23.01 -0.18 -16.77
N ALA A 187 23.75 0.73 -16.12
CA ALA A 187 23.62 1.01 -14.69
C ALA A 187 22.21 1.49 -14.32
N SER A 188 21.64 2.43 -15.09
CA SER A 188 20.26 2.88 -14.91
C SER A 188 19.26 1.74 -15.07
N ARG A 189 19.47 0.85 -16.03
CA ARG A 189 18.57 -0.30 -16.21
C ARG A 189 18.63 -1.27 -15.04
N SER A 190 19.82 -1.56 -14.52
CA SER A 190 20.00 -2.39 -13.31
C SER A 190 19.32 -1.76 -12.09
N LEU A 191 19.51 -0.45 -11.91
CA LEU A 191 18.87 0.30 -10.84
C LEU A 191 17.34 0.21 -10.89
N LEU A 192 16.75 0.35 -12.08
CA LEU A 192 15.30 0.23 -12.28
C LEU A 192 14.78 -1.18 -11.94
N GLU A 193 15.54 -2.25 -12.21
CA GLU A 193 15.15 -3.61 -11.80
C GLU A 193 15.10 -3.75 -10.27
N LEU A 194 16.09 -3.19 -9.56
CA LEU A 194 16.11 -3.21 -8.09
C LEU A 194 14.95 -2.40 -7.49
N VAL A 195 14.65 -1.23 -8.08
CA VAL A 195 13.48 -0.43 -7.72
C VAL A 195 12.20 -1.22 -7.94
N ASN A 196 12.05 -1.86 -9.10
CA ASN A 196 10.88 -2.66 -9.41
C ASN A 196 10.67 -3.79 -8.38
N ALA A 197 11.74 -4.52 -8.07
CA ALA A 197 11.71 -5.59 -7.10
C ALA A 197 11.37 -5.10 -5.67
N LEU A 198 11.86 -3.92 -5.28
CA LEU A 198 11.52 -3.29 -3.99
C LEU A 198 10.02 -2.99 -3.90
N LEU A 199 9.44 -2.39 -4.95
CA LEU A 199 8.02 -2.00 -4.97
C LEU A 199 7.08 -3.21 -5.01
N HIS A 200 7.51 -4.33 -5.61
CA HIS A 200 6.74 -5.57 -5.67
C HIS A 200 6.64 -6.32 -4.33
N GLN A 201 7.58 -6.10 -3.41
CA GLN A 201 7.50 -6.72 -2.08
C GLN A 201 6.26 -6.26 -1.33
N ASP A 202 5.83 -5.01 -1.51
CA ASP A 202 4.65 -4.47 -0.86
C ASP A 202 3.36 -5.06 -1.39
N THR A 203 3.27 -5.26 -2.71
CA THR A 203 2.09 -5.90 -3.29
C THR A 203 1.93 -7.31 -2.74
N ARG A 204 3.02 -8.09 -2.65
CA ARG A 204 2.98 -9.43 -2.06
C ARG A 204 2.64 -9.42 -0.58
N ALA A 205 3.33 -8.61 0.23
CA ALA A 205 3.08 -8.53 1.66
C ALA A 205 1.67 -7.99 1.98
N ALA A 206 1.17 -7.02 1.21
CA ALA A 206 -0.19 -6.51 1.35
C ALA A 206 -1.24 -7.55 0.97
N LEU A 207 -1.02 -8.32 -0.10
CA LEU A 207 -1.88 -9.45 -0.46
C LEU A 207 -1.87 -10.52 0.63
N ASP A 208 -0.70 -10.91 1.13
CA ASP A 208 -0.56 -11.90 2.20
C ASP A 208 -1.30 -11.43 3.48
N ASN A 209 -1.15 -10.17 3.87
CA ASN A 209 -1.85 -9.60 5.01
C ASN A 209 -3.37 -9.52 4.79
N ALA A 210 -3.82 -9.15 3.59
CA ALA A 210 -5.24 -9.13 3.24
C ALA A 210 -5.85 -10.55 3.27
N SER A 211 -5.13 -11.55 2.78
CA SER A 211 -5.53 -12.96 2.82
C SER A 211 -5.63 -13.48 4.26
N VAL A 212 -4.64 -13.20 5.12
CA VAL A 212 -4.70 -13.56 6.55
C VAL A 212 -5.89 -12.88 7.23
N LYS A 213 -6.11 -11.59 6.96
CA LYS A 213 -7.23 -10.84 7.56
C LYS A 213 -8.59 -11.36 7.09
N LEU A 214 -8.71 -11.69 5.81
CA LEU A 214 -9.90 -12.31 5.24
C LEU A 214 -10.18 -13.67 5.90
N GLN A 215 -9.16 -14.51 6.09
CA GLN A 215 -9.31 -15.80 6.76
C GLN A 215 -9.85 -15.63 8.20
N LEU A 216 -9.29 -14.70 8.98
CA LEU A 216 -9.77 -14.41 10.34
C LEU A 216 -11.23 -13.94 10.34
N ILE A 217 -11.62 -13.12 9.38
CA ILE A 217 -13.02 -12.67 9.22
C ILE A 217 -13.94 -13.83 8.84
N GLN A 218 -13.52 -14.71 7.91
CA GLN A 218 -14.30 -15.88 7.53
C GLN A 218 -14.49 -16.82 8.73
N GLU A 219 -13.45 -17.05 9.53
CA GLU A 219 -13.55 -17.84 10.76
C GLU A 219 -14.51 -17.19 11.77
N TYR A 220 -14.43 -15.87 11.96
CA TYR A 220 -15.38 -15.15 12.80
C TYR A 220 -16.83 -15.37 12.33
N ILE A 221 -17.09 -15.23 11.03
CA ILE A 221 -18.41 -15.46 10.44
C ILE A 221 -18.89 -16.89 10.74
N LEU A 222 -18.03 -17.90 10.53
CA LEU A 222 -18.39 -19.29 10.74
C LEU A 222 -18.76 -19.60 12.20
N ARG A 223 -18.09 -18.97 13.18
CA ARG A 223 -18.39 -19.13 14.61
C ARG A 223 -19.72 -18.46 14.99
N HIS A 224 -20.10 -17.38 14.31
CA HIS A 224 -21.27 -16.56 14.65
C HIS A 224 -22.48 -16.79 13.72
N LEU A 225 -22.50 -17.84 12.89
CA LEU A 225 -23.61 -18.08 11.94
C LEU A 225 -24.99 -18.16 12.60
N HIS A 226 -25.05 -18.56 13.87
CA HIS A 226 -26.27 -18.67 14.67
C HIS A 226 -26.88 -17.31 15.04
N ASP A 227 -26.07 -16.25 15.08
CA ASP A 227 -26.51 -14.90 15.43
C ASP A 227 -27.28 -14.27 14.26
N GLU A 228 -28.56 -13.98 14.46
CA GLU A 228 -29.42 -13.32 13.47
C GLU A 228 -28.91 -11.90 13.12
N ALA A 229 -28.32 -11.20 14.10
CA ALA A 229 -27.81 -9.84 13.92
C ALA A 229 -26.50 -9.79 13.12
N LEU A 230 -25.88 -10.95 12.81
CA LEU A 230 -24.65 -11.01 12.03
C LEU A 230 -24.85 -10.41 10.62
N ASN A 231 -24.29 -9.22 10.42
CA ASN A 231 -24.36 -8.45 9.19
C ASN A 231 -22.99 -7.79 8.89
N PRO A 232 -22.79 -7.23 7.68
CA PRO A 232 -21.50 -6.63 7.31
C PRO A 232 -21.02 -5.54 8.28
N GLY A 233 -21.94 -4.74 8.83
CA GLY A 233 -21.63 -3.71 9.82
C GLY A 233 -21.13 -4.30 11.14
N ALA A 234 -21.79 -5.34 11.64
CA ALA A 234 -21.37 -6.04 12.86
C ALA A 234 -19.99 -6.70 12.71
N ILE A 235 -19.72 -7.31 11.55
CA ILE A 235 -18.41 -7.93 11.23
C ILE A 235 -17.33 -6.86 11.14
N ALA A 236 -17.60 -5.76 10.44
CA ALA A 236 -16.66 -4.66 10.30
C ALA A 236 -16.30 -4.05 11.67
N ALA A 237 -17.29 -3.87 12.54
CA ALA A 237 -17.10 -3.39 13.90
C ALA A 237 -16.25 -4.36 14.75
N ALA A 238 -16.52 -5.67 14.68
CA ALA A 238 -15.77 -6.69 15.42
C ALA A 238 -14.27 -6.75 15.03
N HIS A 239 -13.94 -6.40 13.79
CA HIS A 239 -12.57 -6.38 13.27
C HIS A 239 -11.96 -4.98 13.16
N GLN A 240 -12.62 -3.94 13.68
CA GLN A 240 -12.18 -2.55 13.65
C GLN A 240 -11.79 -2.07 12.24
N ILE A 241 -12.61 -2.40 11.23
CA ILE A 241 -12.43 -1.96 9.84
C ILE A 241 -13.68 -1.25 9.34
N SER A 242 -13.54 -0.49 8.26
CA SER A 242 -14.71 0.07 7.58
C SER A 242 -15.47 -1.03 6.81
N VAL A 243 -16.78 -0.85 6.65
CA VAL A 243 -17.61 -1.75 5.81
C VAL A 243 -17.12 -1.76 4.36
N ARG A 244 -16.60 -0.62 3.86
CA ARG A 244 -15.96 -0.51 2.55
C ARG A 244 -14.73 -1.43 2.44
N HIS A 245 -13.86 -1.41 3.45
CA HIS A 245 -12.68 -2.28 3.46
C HIS A 245 -13.08 -3.76 3.57
N LEU A 246 -14.08 -4.10 4.38
CA LEU A 246 -14.64 -5.45 4.43
C LEU A 246 -15.10 -5.94 3.05
N HIS A 247 -15.85 -5.12 2.31
CA HIS A 247 -16.28 -5.47 0.95
C HIS A 247 -15.09 -5.64 0.00
N SER A 248 -14.08 -4.79 0.09
CA SER A 248 -12.86 -4.89 -0.72
C SER A 248 -12.12 -6.21 -0.48
N LEU A 249 -12.03 -6.68 0.78
CA LEU A 249 -11.40 -7.97 1.10
C LEU A 249 -12.14 -9.15 0.44
N PHE A 250 -13.46 -9.07 0.33
CA PHE A 250 -14.32 -10.10 -0.28
C PHE A 250 -14.42 -9.99 -1.81
N GLN A 251 -14.08 -8.84 -2.41
CA GLN A 251 -14.04 -8.68 -3.88
C GLN A 251 -12.99 -9.57 -4.54
N HIS A 252 -11.90 -9.88 -3.84
CA HIS A 252 -10.87 -10.80 -4.34
C HIS A 252 -11.35 -12.25 -4.45
N GLU A 253 -12.46 -12.62 -3.80
CA GLU A 253 -13.07 -13.96 -3.84
C GLU A 253 -14.29 -14.03 -4.78
N ASP A 254 -14.59 -12.97 -5.55
CA ASP A 254 -15.78 -12.85 -6.40
C ASP A 254 -17.14 -13.06 -5.67
N VAL A 255 -17.17 -12.93 -4.34
CA VAL A 255 -18.37 -13.18 -3.52
C VAL A 255 -18.60 -12.04 -2.53
N ALA A 256 -19.79 -11.43 -2.56
CA ALA A 256 -20.18 -10.45 -1.55
C ALA A 256 -20.30 -11.08 -0.14
N VAL A 257 -19.85 -10.39 0.90
CA VAL A 257 -19.86 -10.91 2.29
C VAL A 257 -21.24 -11.41 2.75
N SER A 258 -22.33 -10.71 2.40
CA SER A 258 -23.69 -11.15 2.73
C SER A 258 -24.07 -12.47 2.03
N ARG A 259 -23.58 -12.67 0.80
CA ARG A 259 -23.76 -13.92 0.05
C ARG A 259 -22.95 -15.05 0.67
N PHE A 260 -21.73 -14.77 1.14
CA PHE A 260 -20.91 -15.72 1.88
C PHE A 260 -21.63 -16.19 3.16
N ILE A 261 -22.14 -15.27 3.98
CA ILE A 261 -22.91 -15.60 5.19
C ILE A 261 -24.12 -16.48 4.86
N LEU A 262 -24.92 -16.07 3.87
CA LEU A 262 -26.11 -16.82 3.45
C LEU A 262 -25.76 -18.24 3.00
N GLN A 263 -24.72 -18.39 2.18
CA GLN A 263 -24.26 -19.69 1.70
C GLN A 263 -23.80 -20.59 2.85
N ARG A 264 -23.02 -20.06 3.80
CA ARG A 264 -22.57 -20.83 4.97
C ARG A 264 -23.73 -21.24 5.88
N ARG A 265 -24.71 -20.37 6.10
CA ARG A 265 -25.94 -20.72 6.84
C ARG A 265 -26.72 -21.84 6.14
N LEU A 266 -26.89 -21.74 4.82
CA LEU A 266 -27.58 -22.76 4.01
C LEU A 266 -26.86 -24.12 4.03
N GLU A 267 -25.54 -24.12 3.90
CA GLU A 267 -24.71 -25.33 3.99
C GLU A 267 -24.80 -25.98 5.38
N ALA A 268 -24.78 -25.18 6.45
CA ALA A 268 -24.97 -25.68 7.82
C ALA A 268 -26.35 -26.30 8.03
N CYS A 269 -27.43 -25.64 7.57
CA CYS A 269 -28.77 -26.19 7.62
C CYS A 269 -28.86 -27.50 6.82
N ARG A 270 -28.27 -27.56 5.62
CA ARG A 270 -28.26 -28.78 4.80
C ARG A 270 -27.57 -29.94 5.51
N LYS A 271 -26.43 -29.68 6.17
CA LYS A 271 -25.74 -30.71 6.97
C LYS A 271 -26.66 -31.27 8.07
N MET A 272 -27.34 -30.41 8.82
CA MET A 272 -28.28 -30.86 9.86
C MET A 272 -29.49 -31.60 9.28
N LEU A 273 -30.04 -31.14 8.15
CA LEU A 273 -31.17 -31.81 7.49
C LEU A 273 -30.81 -33.21 6.96
N CYS A 274 -29.54 -33.44 6.65
CA CYS A 274 -29.04 -34.73 6.18
C CYS A 274 -28.53 -35.65 7.31
N ASP A 275 -28.46 -35.15 8.55
CA ASP A 275 -27.94 -35.91 9.68
C ASP A 275 -29.12 -36.42 10.54
N PRO A 276 -29.30 -37.75 10.67
CA PRO A 276 -30.41 -38.34 11.43
C PRO A 276 -30.49 -37.89 12.87
N ALA A 277 -29.37 -37.48 13.47
CA ALA A 277 -29.34 -36.97 14.84
C ALA A 277 -30.29 -35.77 15.03
N PHE A 278 -30.55 -35.00 13.97
CA PHE A 278 -31.43 -33.82 14.00
C PHE A 278 -32.84 -34.06 13.44
N ASN A 279 -33.23 -35.32 13.18
CA ASN A 279 -34.57 -35.63 12.64
C ASN A 279 -35.72 -35.24 13.58
N HIS A 280 -35.46 -35.17 14.88
CA HIS A 280 -36.41 -34.74 15.89
C HIS A 280 -36.72 -33.23 15.84
N LEU A 281 -35.87 -32.43 15.19
CA LEU A 281 -36.06 -30.98 15.07
C LEU A 281 -36.92 -30.62 13.85
N HIS A 282 -37.85 -29.69 14.02
CA HIS A 282 -38.59 -29.07 12.92
C HIS A 282 -37.63 -28.27 12.03
N ILE A 283 -38.00 -28.14 10.74
CA ILE A 283 -37.19 -27.37 9.78
C ILE A 283 -37.04 -25.90 10.20
N SER A 284 -38.09 -25.33 10.81
CA SER A 284 -38.07 -24.00 11.41
C SER A 284 -36.99 -23.87 12.48
N GLU A 285 -36.89 -24.83 13.41
CA GLU A 285 -35.89 -24.82 14.47
C GLU A 285 -34.46 -24.89 13.91
N ILE A 286 -34.24 -25.71 12.88
CA ILE A 286 -32.93 -25.76 12.19
C ILE A 286 -32.62 -24.40 11.55
N ALA A 287 -33.57 -23.78 10.86
CA ALA A 287 -33.37 -22.49 10.22
C ALA A 287 -33.07 -21.39 11.26
N TYR A 288 -33.86 -21.30 12.33
CA TYR A 288 -33.64 -20.33 13.41
C TYR A 288 -32.29 -20.54 14.12
N SER A 289 -31.88 -21.80 14.36
CA SER A 289 -30.59 -22.11 14.98
C SER A 289 -29.36 -21.67 14.17
N LYS A 290 -29.55 -21.35 12.89
CA LYS A 290 -28.52 -20.85 11.97
C LYS A 290 -28.78 -19.40 11.54
N GLY A 291 -29.54 -18.64 12.33
CA GLY A 291 -29.69 -17.19 12.16
C GLY A 291 -30.60 -16.75 11.02
N PHE A 292 -31.52 -17.60 10.55
CA PHE A 292 -32.60 -17.15 9.66
C PHE A 292 -33.75 -16.55 10.47
N SER A 293 -34.20 -15.35 10.14
CA SER A 293 -35.32 -14.68 10.81
C SER A 293 -36.71 -15.11 10.30
N SER A 294 -36.76 -15.73 9.11
CA SER A 294 -38.02 -16.13 8.47
C SER A 294 -37.88 -17.48 7.77
N ILE A 295 -38.80 -18.39 8.10
CA ILE A 295 -38.90 -19.72 7.48
C ILE A 295 -39.24 -19.65 5.99
N SER A 296 -40.12 -18.73 5.59
CA SER A 296 -40.49 -18.52 4.19
C SER A 296 -39.30 -18.04 3.36
N HIS A 297 -38.48 -17.14 3.93
CA HIS A 297 -37.24 -16.71 3.30
C HIS A 297 -36.26 -17.87 3.15
N PHE A 298 -36.02 -18.63 4.23
CA PHE A 298 -35.15 -19.80 4.22
C PHE A 298 -35.54 -20.82 3.14
N CYS A 299 -36.79 -21.26 3.11
CA CYS A 299 -37.25 -22.27 2.14
C CYS A 299 -37.04 -21.80 0.69
N ARG A 300 -37.31 -20.53 0.40
CA ARG A 300 -37.12 -19.94 -0.94
C ARG A 300 -35.66 -19.95 -1.36
N VAL A 301 -34.76 -19.44 -0.52
CA VAL A 301 -33.33 -19.35 -0.86
C VAL A 301 -32.63 -20.72 -0.80
N PHE A 302 -33.08 -21.64 0.06
CA PHE A 302 -32.59 -23.01 0.10
C PHE A 302 -32.92 -23.76 -1.20
N LYS A 303 -34.19 -23.71 -1.66
CA LYS A 303 -34.60 -24.32 -2.93
C LYS A 303 -33.86 -23.71 -4.12
N ALA A 304 -33.70 -22.38 -4.14
CA ALA A 304 -32.96 -21.70 -5.19
C ALA A 304 -31.49 -22.13 -5.26
N THR A 305 -30.87 -22.44 -4.10
CA THR A 305 -29.45 -22.80 -4.01
C THR A 305 -29.20 -24.28 -4.29
N PHE A 306 -30.07 -25.18 -3.80
CA PHE A 306 -29.86 -26.62 -3.84
C PHE A 306 -30.80 -27.38 -4.80
N GLY A 307 -31.74 -26.70 -5.45
CA GLY A 307 -32.73 -27.29 -6.35
C GLY A 307 -33.84 -28.12 -5.68
N GLN A 308 -33.74 -28.33 -4.36
CA GLN A 308 -34.66 -29.14 -3.56
C GLN A 308 -35.12 -28.36 -2.33
N THR A 309 -36.33 -28.62 -1.87
CA THR A 309 -36.84 -28.08 -0.62
C THR A 309 -36.20 -28.76 0.59
N PRO A 310 -36.14 -28.10 1.76
CA PRO A 310 -35.62 -28.70 2.99
C PRO A 310 -36.31 -30.03 3.36
N ASN A 311 -37.63 -30.11 3.16
CA ASN A 311 -38.42 -31.33 3.38
C ASN A 311 -38.01 -32.48 2.44
N GLU A 312 -37.82 -32.18 1.15
CA GLU A 312 -37.39 -33.19 0.17
C GLU A 312 -36.02 -33.75 0.52
N VAL A 313 -35.07 -32.89 0.89
CA VAL A 313 -33.72 -33.31 1.32
C VAL A 313 -33.79 -34.25 2.52
N ARG A 314 -34.57 -33.89 3.55
CA ARG A 314 -34.74 -34.73 4.75
C ARG A 314 -35.38 -36.09 4.43
N ARG A 315 -36.42 -36.10 3.60
CA ARG A 315 -37.12 -37.32 3.20
C ARG A 315 -36.23 -38.28 2.39
N LEU A 316 -35.34 -37.74 1.54
CA LEU A 316 -34.40 -38.52 0.75
C LEU A 316 -33.34 -39.22 1.60
N VAL A 317 -32.92 -38.62 2.71
CA VAL A 317 -32.01 -39.29 3.65
C VAL A 317 -32.73 -40.38 4.43
N ALA A 318 -33.94 -40.12 4.92
CA ALA A 318 -34.75 -41.12 5.62
C ALA A 318 -35.02 -42.37 4.76
N SER A 319 -35.38 -42.20 3.47
CA SER A 319 -35.67 -43.31 2.56
C SER A 319 -34.45 -44.15 2.17
N ARG A 320 -33.23 -43.57 2.22
CA ARG A 320 -31.97 -44.31 2.02
C ARG A 320 -31.59 -45.16 3.23
N MET A 321 -32.02 -44.79 4.43
CA MET A 321 -31.75 -45.55 5.66
C MET A 321 -32.71 -46.72 5.86
N THR A 322 -33.96 -46.60 5.42
CA THR A 322 -34.93 -47.72 5.46
C THR A 322 -34.65 -48.83 4.43
N ARG A 323 -33.74 -48.59 3.46
CA ARG A 323 -33.33 -49.57 2.44
C ARG A 323 -32.00 -50.29 2.75
N ARG A 324 -31.40 -50.05 3.93
CA ARG A 324 -30.25 -50.80 4.45
C ARG A 324 -30.68 -51.62 5.64
#